data_AF-A0A846V505-F1
#
_entry.id   AF-A0A846V505-F1
#
_cell.length_a   1.000
_cell.length_b   1.000
_cell.length_c   1.000
_cell.angle_alpha   90.00
_cell.angle_beta   90.00
_cell.angle_gamma   90.00
#
_symmetry.space_group_name_H-M   'P 1'
#
loop_
_entity.id
_entity.type
_entity.pdbx_description
1 polymer ?
#
loop_
_entity_poly.entity_id
_entity_poly.type
_entity_poly.pdbx_seq_one_letter_code
_entity_poly.pdbx_strand_id
1 'polypeptide(L)'
;MKAVWQLWLQLWKRMPVLAVLSMLMCLTGLVLALIAMLDARVAYLGMGFVAFASWFWHIGLGQVLRGVCRPESFLLPGFRSRLAWLGVAGVVQWVLLPGALLVLAGPPHGALIIAGLFVVASLGLALGCGRRVSLAIWAVFIAAGWMPRLAAQVTTVALASPWTAPLLFLCAALLIRYALAPLLRIQDVETPTSPLENASIGRNSQSALDDTPSRRGAWNRWLGELFDRAAQRALERSLQTYRQRPSAAGRLALVRRLLLPHDNPQAIALRLVLVAGMVAIYFLAVMHRQHFDAAVIGAYAVLLTMARFPQLGRGMLRMRPNLADLYLTLAPATRGEYQKIMVDALILLVPVSVLTALAYTLLGSVLAHAAEPLRMLLTAAIVATSASLVALAVHLIGPEGSFGRGAINLVLIFGAMATYWGGYWLLGALGLAWGALALGTVTISFGGGVWYAAQREYQRRAPRFDAPLG
;
A
#
# COMPACT_ATOMS: atom_id res chain seq x y z
N MET A 1 7.31 -32.60 -13.24
CA MET A 1 5.88 -32.31 -12.98
C MET A 1 5.58 -31.97 -11.52
N LYS A 2 6.01 -32.75 -10.51
CA LYS A 2 5.74 -32.46 -9.08
C LYS A 2 6.12 -31.04 -8.61
N ALA A 3 7.26 -30.51 -9.05
CA ALA A 3 7.73 -29.17 -8.65
C ALA A 3 6.89 -28.02 -9.25
N VAL A 4 6.44 -28.15 -10.51
CA VAL A 4 5.58 -27.13 -11.17
C VAL A 4 4.21 -27.10 -10.49
N TRP A 5 3.67 -28.27 -10.16
CA TRP A 5 2.44 -28.39 -9.38
C TRP A 5 2.56 -27.76 -7.99
N GLN A 6 3.68 -27.99 -7.29
CA GLN A 6 3.93 -27.34 -6.01
C GLN A 6 4.05 -25.83 -6.12
N LEU A 7 4.66 -25.30 -7.19
CA LEU A 7 4.71 -23.86 -7.45
C LEU A 7 3.33 -23.26 -7.72
N TRP A 8 2.49 -23.96 -8.49
CA TRP A 8 1.10 -23.55 -8.74
C TRP A 8 0.26 -23.55 -7.44
N LEU A 9 0.44 -24.57 -6.60
CA LEU A 9 -0.22 -24.66 -5.28
C LEU A 9 0.24 -23.61 -4.27
N GLN A 10 1.38 -22.93 -4.47
CA GLN A 10 1.84 -21.90 -3.54
C GLN A 10 0.81 -20.79 -3.35
N LEU A 11 0.04 -20.45 -4.40
CA LEU A 11 -1.00 -19.44 -4.28
C LEU A 11 -2.14 -19.89 -3.35
N TRP A 12 -2.56 -21.15 -3.48
CA TRP A 12 -3.55 -21.76 -2.59
C TRP A 12 -3.06 -21.85 -1.14
N LYS A 13 -1.77 -22.15 -0.93
CA LYS A 13 -1.18 -22.24 0.41
C LYS A 13 -1.00 -20.89 1.09
N ARG A 14 -0.60 -19.86 0.34
CA ARG A 14 -0.25 -18.54 0.90
C ARG A 14 -1.42 -17.56 0.88
N MET A 15 -2.34 -17.70 -0.07
CA MET A 15 -3.47 -16.77 -0.29
C MET A 15 -4.75 -17.54 -0.68
N PRO A 16 -5.27 -18.42 0.18
CA PRO A 16 -6.39 -19.30 -0.15
C PRO A 16 -7.66 -18.53 -0.54
N VAL A 17 -7.97 -17.44 0.17
CA VAL A 17 -9.17 -16.61 -0.11
C VAL A 17 -9.10 -15.99 -1.50
N LEU A 18 -7.94 -15.44 -1.89
CA LEU A 18 -7.74 -14.85 -3.21
C LEU A 18 -7.85 -15.91 -4.31
N ALA A 19 -7.25 -17.08 -4.10
CA ALA A 19 -7.29 -18.19 -5.05
C ALA A 19 -8.73 -18.70 -5.27
N VAL A 20 -9.50 -18.90 -4.18
CA VAL A 20 -10.89 -19.32 -4.22
C VAL A 20 -11.75 -18.28 -4.95
N LEU A 21 -11.66 -17.00 -4.56
CA LEU A 21 -12.44 -15.93 -5.20
C LEU A 21 -12.13 -15.81 -6.69
N SER A 22 -10.85 -15.85 -7.07
CA SER A 22 -10.44 -15.78 -8.48
C SER A 22 -10.98 -16.97 -9.28
N MET A 23 -10.96 -18.18 -8.72
CA MET A 23 -11.53 -19.36 -9.39
C MET A 23 -13.04 -19.29 -9.51
N LEU A 24 -13.74 -18.87 -8.46
CA LEU A 24 -15.20 -18.69 -8.51
C LEU A 24 -15.57 -17.65 -9.57
N MET A 25 -14.88 -16.52 -9.63
CA MET A 25 -15.10 -15.51 -10.67
C MET A 25 -14.83 -16.06 -12.08
N CYS A 26 -13.76 -16.85 -12.25
CA CYS A 26 -13.44 -17.48 -13.53
C CYS A 26 -14.55 -18.45 -13.96
N LEU A 27 -14.98 -19.34 -13.05
CA LEU A 27 -16.06 -20.29 -13.30
C LEU A 27 -17.36 -19.59 -13.66
N THR A 28 -17.74 -18.55 -12.90
CA THR A 28 -18.90 -17.72 -13.24
C THR A 28 -18.77 -17.12 -14.64
N GLY A 29 -17.61 -16.58 -14.98
CA GLY A 29 -17.34 -16.04 -16.30
C GLY A 29 -17.46 -17.08 -17.43
N LEU A 30 -16.96 -18.29 -17.21
CA LEU A 30 -17.06 -19.41 -18.17
C LEU A 30 -18.51 -19.90 -18.32
N VAL A 31 -19.26 -20.01 -17.23
CA VAL A 31 -20.68 -20.37 -17.26
C VAL A 31 -21.49 -19.32 -18.03
N LEU A 32 -21.23 -18.03 -17.78
CA LEU A 32 -21.86 -16.95 -18.53
C LEU A 32 -21.47 -16.95 -20.01
N ALA A 33 -20.23 -17.34 -20.35
CA ALA A 33 -19.82 -17.52 -21.75
C ALA A 33 -20.56 -18.68 -22.44
N LEU A 34 -20.81 -19.78 -21.72
CA LEU A 34 -21.62 -20.89 -22.24
C LEU A 34 -23.09 -20.48 -22.42
N ILE A 35 -23.66 -19.77 -21.45
CA ILE A 35 -25.02 -19.20 -21.56
C ILE A 35 -25.08 -18.19 -22.70
N ALA A 36 -24.00 -17.47 -22.97
CA ALA A 36 -23.95 -16.49 -24.05
C ALA A 36 -24.02 -17.09 -25.45
N MET A 37 -23.77 -18.41 -25.60
CA MET A 37 -24.09 -19.13 -26.84
C MET A 37 -25.60 -19.18 -27.13
N LEU A 38 -26.44 -18.96 -26.11
CA LEU A 38 -27.91 -18.87 -26.22
C LEU A 38 -28.39 -17.41 -26.19
N ASP A 39 -27.74 -16.54 -25.41
CA ASP A 39 -28.04 -15.09 -25.35
C ASP A 39 -26.77 -14.22 -25.34
N ALA A 40 -26.47 -13.59 -26.47
CA ALA A 40 -25.27 -12.78 -26.67
C ALA A 40 -25.12 -11.58 -25.70
N ARG A 41 -26.21 -11.15 -25.03
CA ARG A 41 -26.16 -10.02 -24.08
C ARG A 41 -25.28 -10.31 -22.86
N VAL A 42 -25.13 -11.58 -22.51
CA VAL A 42 -24.41 -12.02 -21.30
C VAL A 42 -22.90 -12.20 -21.56
N ALA A 43 -22.47 -12.23 -22.82
CA ALA A 43 -21.07 -12.44 -23.23
C ALA A 43 -20.09 -11.42 -22.62
N TYR A 44 -20.49 -10.14 -22.60
CA TYR A 44 -19.66 -9.06 -22.08
C TYR A 44 -19.49 -9.11 -20.57
N LEU A 45 -20.54 -9.52 -19.84
CA LEU A 45 -20.47 -9.75 -18.40
C LEU A 45 -19.54 -10.93 -18.08
N GLY A 46 -19.66 -12.03 -18.81
CA GLY A 46 -18.77 -13.19 -18.69
C GLY A 46 -17.31 -12.82 -18.94
N MET A 47 -17.04 -12.04 -20.00
CA MET A 47 -15.71 -11.52 -20.32
C MET A 47 -15.14 -10.67 -19.18
N GLY A 48 -15.94 -9.80 -18.57
CA GLY A 48 -15.55 -9.01 -17.40
C GLY A 48 -15.12 -9.90 -16.23
N PHE A 49 -15.93 -10.90 -15.86
CA PHE A 49 -15.61 -11.84 -14.79
C PHE A 49 -14.31 -12.60 -15.03
N VAL A 50 -14.08 -13.11 -16.25
CA VAL A 50 -12.83 -13.79 -16.63
C VAL A 50 -11.63 -12.83 -16.56
N ALA A 51 -11.78 -11.60 -17.05
CA ALA A 51 -10.72 -10.61 -17.01
C ALA A 51 -10.33 -10.25 -15.56
N PHE A 52 -11.31 -9.96 -14.70
CA PHE A 52 -11.05 -9.69 -13.28
C PHE A 52 -10.45 -10.90 -12.56
N ALA A 53 -10.96 -12.10 -12.82
CA ALA A 53 -10.43 -13.34 -12.25
C ALA A 53 -8.95 -13.55 -12.62
N SER A 54 -8.62 -13.40 -13.90
CA SER A 54 -7.24 -13.47 -14.39
C SER A 54 -6.38 -12.38 -13.75
N TRP A 55 -6.89 -11.16 -13.63
CA TRP A 55 -6.18 -10.05 -13.01
C TRP A 55 -5.79 -10.35 -11.56
N PHE A 56 -6.76 -10.76 -10.72
CA PHE A 56 -6.53 -11.09 -9.31
C PHE A 56 -5.62 -12.30 -9.13
N TRP A 57 -5.79 -13.34 -9.94
CA TRP A 57 -4.92 -14.51 -9.91
C TRP A 57 -3.46 -14.13 -10.16
N HIS A 58 -3.20 -13.32 -11.20
CA HIS A 58 -1.84 -12.91 -11.55
C HIS A 58 -1.24 -11.90 -10.57
N ILE A 59 -2.05 -11.08 -9.89
CA ILE A 59 -1.59 -10.28 -8.74
C ILE A 59 -1.06 -11.21 -7.63
N GLY A 60 -1.84 -12.23 -7.28
CA GLY A 60 -1.42 -13.23 -6.29
C GLY A 60 -0.17 -13.98 -6.72
N LEU A 61 -0.12 -14.44 -7.97
CA LEU A 61 1.04 -15.12 -8.55
C LEU A 61 2.30 -14.24 -8.46
N GLY A 62 2.21 -12.96 -8.81
CA GLY A 62 3.32 -12.02 -8.71
C GLY A 62 3.83 -11.83 -7.29
N GLN A 63 2.95 -11.79 -6.29
CA GLN A 63 3.34 -11.71 -4.88
C GLN A 63 4.03 -13.00 -4.39
N VAL A 64 3.53 -14.16 -4.81
CA VAL A 64 4.16 -15.45 -4.49
C VAL A 64 5.53 -15.58 -5.14
N LEU A 65 5.65 -15.21 -6.42
CA LEU A 65 6.89 -15.28 -7.19
C LEU A 65 8.02 -14.48 -6.57
N ARG A 66 7.73 -13.32 -5.98
CA ARG A 66 8.71 -12.53 -5.21
C ARG A 66 9.31 -13.32 -4.06
N GLY A 67 8.48 -14.08 -3.34
CA GLY A 67 8.96 -14.89 -2.21
C GLY A 67 9.75 -16.12 -2.62
N VAL A 68 9.58 -16.58 -3.86
CA VAL A 68 10.19 -17.81 -4.39
C VAL A 68 11.45 -17.51 -5.23
N CYS A 69 11.51 -16.35 -5.91
CA CYS A 69 12.66 -15.93 -6.70
C CYS A 69 13.74 -15.27 -5.82
N ARG A 70 14.27 -16.00 -4.84
CA ARG A 70 15.42 -15.54 -4.04
C ARG A 70 16.74 -16.02 -4.63
N PRO A 71 17.88 -15.35 -4.35
CA PRO A 71 19.20 -15.78 -4.81
C PRO A 71 19.48 -17.26 -4.52
N GLU A 72 19.09 -17.75 -3.35
CA GLU A 72 19.30 -19.15 -2.94
C GLU A 72 18.46 -20.13 -3.78
N SER A 73 17.28 -19.69 -4.24
CA SER A 73 16.39 -20.52 -5.06
C SER A 73 16.92 -20.69 -6.49
N PHE A 74 17.75 -19.76 -6.98
CA PHE A 74 18.42 -19.90 -8.28
C PHE A 74 19.54 -20.93 -8.27
N LEU A 75 20.03 -21.35 -7.10
CA LEU A 75 20.99 -22.45 -6.96
C LEU A 75 20.33 -23.82 -7.16
N LEU A 76 18.99 -23.90 -7.10
CA LEU A 76 18.27 -25.15 -7.28
C LEU A 76 18.29 -25.62 -8.75
N PRO A 77 18.52 -26.92 -9.00
CA PRO A 77 18.66 -27.45 -10.35
C PRO A 77 17.38 -27.28 -11.17
N GLY A 78 17.51 -26.61 -12.32
CA GLY A 78 16.42 -26.42 -13.29
C GLY A 78 15.30 -25.47 -12.85
N PHE A 79 15.51 -24.64 -11.81
CA PHE A 79 14.51 -23.71 -11.28
C PHE A 79 13.93 -22.79 -12.38
N ARG A 80 14.78 -22.22 -13.23
CA ARG A 80 14.37 -21.35 -14.35
C ARG A 80 13.47 -22.05 -15.37
N SER A 81 13.79 -23.30 -15.73
CA SER A 81 12.96 -24.10 -16.65
C SER A 81 11.59 -24.40 -16.03
N ARG A 82 11.56 -24.76 -14.74
CA ARG A 82 10.30 -25.01 -14.01
C ARG A 82 9.43 -23.75 -13.89
N LEU A 83 10.05 -22.58 -13.72
CA LEU A 83 9.36 -21.29 -13.73
C LEU A 83 8.73 -20.99 -15.10
N ALA A 84 9.43 -21.29 -16.20
CA ALA A 84 8.89 -21.13 -17.55
C ALA A 84 7.67 -22.04 -17.77
N TRP A 85 7.73 -23.30 -17.31
CA TRP A 85 6.59 -24.22 -17.36
C TRP A 85 5.38 -23.75 -16.55
N LEU A 86 5.59 -23.10 -15.39
CA LEU A 86 4.52 -22.46 -14.64
C LEU A 86 3.86 -21.33 -15.45
N GLY A 87 4.67 -20.54 -16.16
CA GLY A 87 4.19 -19.50 -17.08
C GLY A 87 3.31 -20.08 -18.20
N VAL A 88 3.79 -21.15 -18.86
CA VAL A 88 3.01 -21.85 -19.91
C VAL A 88 1.67 -22.35 -19.36
N ALA A 89 1.67 -23.01 -18.19
CA ALA A 89 0.44 -23.48 -17.56
C ALA A 89 -0.52 -22.31 -17.25
N GLY A 90 0.00 -21.17 -16.78
CA GLY A 90 -0.79 -19.96 -16.54
C GLY A 90 -1.45 -19.41 -17.81
N VAL A 91 -0.71 -19.33 -18.92
CA VAL A 91 -1.25 -18.84 -20.21
C VAL A 91 -2.34 -19.77 -20.73
N VAL A 92 -2.13 -21.08 -20.68
CA VAL A 92 -3.12 -22.07 -21.12
C VAL A 92 -4.41 -21.95 -20.30
N GLN A 93 -4.28 -21.91 -18.97
CA GLN A 93 -5.43 -21.92 -18.06
C GLN A 93 -6.22 -20.60 -18.07
N TRP A 94 -5.55 -19.45 -18.11
CA TRP A 94 -6.17 -18.15 -17.86
C TRP A 94 -6.36 -17.28 -19.10
N VAL A 95 -5.73 -17.64 -20.22
CA VAL A 95 -5.81 -16.86 -21.46
C VAL A 95 -6.38 -17.70 -22.60
N LEU A 96 -5.76 -18.83 -22.93
CA LEU A 96 -6.16 -19.62 -24.10
C LEU A 96 -7.51 -20.31 -23.91
N LEU A 97 -7.72 -21.01 -22.80
CA LEU A 97 -8.96 -21.74 -22.54
C LEU A 97 -10.17 -20.81 -22.41
N PRO A 98 -10.13 -19.74 -21.59
CA PRO A 98 -11.25 -18.80 -21.49
C PRO A 98 -11.42 -17.98 -22.77
N GLY A 99 -10.31 -17.60 -23.42
CA GLY A 99 -10.32 -16.85 -24.67
C GLY A 99 -11.00 -17.63 -25.79
N ALA A 100 -10.66 -18.92 -25.97
CA ALA A 100 -11.28 -19.78 -26.97
C ALA A 100 -12.80 -19.92 -26.75
N LEU A 101 -13.24 -20.14 -25.50
CA LEU A 101 -14.67 -20.21 -25.17
C LEU A 101 -15.40 -18.90 -25.44
N LEU A 102 -14.79 -17.76 -25.12
CA LEU A 102 -15.35 -16.44 -25.40
C LEU A 102 -15.40 -16.13 -26.90
N VAL A 103 -14.44 -16.60 -27.70
CA VAL A 103 -14.49 -16.46 -29.17
C VAL A 103 -15.66 -17.26 -29.74
N LEU A 104 -15.86 -18.49 -29.26
CA LEU A 104 -16.95 -19.36 -29.70
C LEU A 104 -18.34 -18.84 -29.29
N ALA A 105 -18.43 -18.03 -28.22
CA ALA A 105 -19.68 -17.51 -27.68
C ALA A 105 -20.25 -16.26 -28.39
N GLY A 106 -19.70 -15.85 -29.54
CA GLY A 106 -20.33 -14.87 -30.43
C GLY A 106 -19.71 -13.47 -30.66
N PRO A 107 -18.78 -12.91 -29.85
CA PRO A 107 -18.20 -11.59 -30.17
C PRO A 107 -17.25 -11.66 -31.38
N PRO A 108 -17.32 -10.70 -32.34
CA PRO A 108 -16.61 -10.75 -33.63
C PRO A 108 -15.09 -10.50 -33.55
N HIS A 109 -14.52 -10.35 -32.35
CA HIS A 109 -13.16 -9.86 -32.13
C HIS A 109 -12.29 -10.85 -31.35
N GLY A 110 -12.30 -12.12 -31.73
CA GLY A 110 -11.62 -13.20 -30.99
C GLY A 110 -10.14 -12.95 -30.70
N ALA A 111 -9.37 -12.47 -31.68
CA ALA A 111 -7.95 -12.15 -31.49
C ALA A 111 -7.72 -11.01 -30.48
N LEU A 112 -8.60 -10.01 -30.46
CA LEU A 112 -8.54 -8.89 -29.51
C LEU A 112 -8.89 -9.32 -28.09
N ILE A 113 -9.85 -10.24 -27.93
CA ILE A 113 -10.22 -10.78 -26.62
C ILE A 113 -9.04 -11.53 -26.01
N ILE A 114 -8.38 -12.40 -26.78
CA ILE A 114 -7.20 -13.15 -26.32
C ILE A 114 -6.06 -12.18 -25.98
N ALA A 115 -5.77 -11.20 -26.86
CA ALA A 115 -4.72 -10.22 -26.63
C ALA A 115 -5.03 -9.36 -25.38
N GLY A 116 -6.28 -8.96 -25.18
CA GLY A 116 -6.74 -8.22 -24.00
C GLY A 116 -6.58 -9.02 -22.71
N LEU A 117 -6.98 -10.30 -22.69
CA LEU A 117 -6.78 -11.19 -21.54
C LEU A 117 -5.30 -11.36 -21.22
N PHE A 118 -4.44 -11.44 -22.23
CA PHE A 118 -3.00 -11.53 -22.06
C PHE A 118 -2.41 -10.24 -21.46
N VAL A 119 -2.89 -9.07 -21.89
CA VAL A 119 -2.54 -7.78 -21.28
C VAL A 119 -3.00 -7.74 -19.82
N VAL A 120 -4.25 -8.11 -19.51
CA VAL A 120 -4.78 -8.12 -18.13
C VAL A 120 -3.98 -9.04 -17.21
N ALA A 121 -3.62 -10.24 -17.68
CA ALA A 121 -2.77 -11.18 -16.96
C ALA A 121 -1.37 -10.58 -16.69
N SER A 122 -0.73 -10.02 -17.72
CA SER A 122 0.59 -9.39 -17.59
C SER A 122 0.57 -8.17 -16.65
N LEU A 123 -0.52 -7.42 -16.67
CA LEU A 123 -0.75 -6.26 -15.81
C LEU A 123 -0.92 -6.68 -14.35
N GLY A 124 -1.72 -7.72 -14.10
CA GLY A 124 -1.87 -8.33 -12.78
C GLY A 124 -0.55 -8.82 -12.24
N LEU A 125 0.23 -9.52 -13.06
CA LEU A 125 1.56 -10.00 -12.69
C LEU A 125 2.49 -8.83 -12.32
N ALA A 126 2.53 -7.78 -13.12
CA ALA A 126 3.39 -6.62 -12.86
C ALA A 126 2.99 -5.88 -11.56
N LEU A 127 1.69 -5.80 -11.27
CA LEU A 127 1.16 -5.25 -10.02
C LEU A 127 1.50 -6.14 -8.81
N GLY A 128 1.37 -7.46 -8.95
CA GLY A 128 1.75 -8.43 -7.92
C GLY A 128 3.24 -8.39 -7.59
N CYS A 129 4.08 -8.24 -8.61
CA CYS A 129 5.51 -7.98 -8.50
C CYS A 129 5.84 -6.55 -8.02
N GLY A 130 4.84 -5.77 -7.59
CA GLY A 130 4.91 -4.46 -6.93
C GLY A 130 5.67 -3.39 -7.70
N ARG A 131 5.64 -3.52 -9.02
CA ARG A 131 6.09 -2.48 -9.92
C ARG A 131 5.06 -1.35 -9.93
N ARG A 132 5.51 -0.13 -10.20
CA ARG A 132 4.67 1.09 -10.23
C ARG A 132 3.75 1.17 -11.46
N VAL A 133 3.34 0.03 -12.02
CA VAL A 133 2.43 -0.01 -13.18
C VAL A 133 1.05 0.51 -12.80
N SER A 134 0.64 0.39 -11.53
CA SER A 134 -0.60 1.00 -11.01
C SER A 134 -0.67 2.50 -11.30
N LEU A 135 0.44 3.23 -11.18
CA LEU A 135 0.46 4.67 -11.46
C LEU A 135 0.22 4.97 -12.93
N ALA A 136 0.76 4.15 -13.84
CA ALA A 136 0.53 4.30 -15.27
C ALA A 136 -0.92 3.96 -15.65
N ILE A 137 -1.50 2.91 -15.04
CA ILE A 137 -2.92 2.55 -15.21
C ILE A 137 -3.80 3.72 -14.78
N TRP A 138 -3.54 4.31 -13.61
CA TRP A 138 -4.28 5.47 -13.13
C TRP A 138 -4.13 6.66 -14.07
N ALA A 139 -2.92 6.93 -14.59
CA ALA A 139 -2.72 7.99 -15.58
C ALA A 139 -3.56 7.78 -16.86
N VAL A 140 -3.69 6.54 -17.34
CA VAL A 140 -4.53 6.20 -18.49
C VAL A 140 -6.01 6.42 -18.18
N PHE A 141 -6.50 5.95 -17.04
CA PHE A 141 -7.90 6.18 -16.62
C PHE A 141 -8.20 7.66 -16.41
N ILE A 142 -7.26 8.40 -15.81
CA ILE A 142 -7.35 9.85 -15.62
C ILE A 142 -7.43 10.56 -16.98
N ALA A 143 -6.54 10.23 -17.93
CA ALA A 143 -6.53 10.81 -19.26
C ALA A 143 -7.82 10.48 -20.03
N ALA A 144 -8.31 9.24 -19.92
CA ALA A 144 -9.57 8.82 -20.52
C ALA A 144 -10.77 9.56 -19.93
N GLY A 145 -10.78 9.80 -18.62
CA GLY A 145 -11.80 10.62 -17.95
C GLY A 145 -11.72 12.10 -18.30
N TRP A 146 -10.51 12.62 -18.55
CA TRP A 146 -10.29 14.02 -18.94
C TRP A 146 -10.78 14.32 -20.36
N MET A 147 -10.57 13.39 -21.30
CA MET A 147 -10.98 13.52 -22.70
C MET A 147 -11.84 12.32 -23.16
N PRO A 148 -13.08 12.18 -22.68
CA PRO A 148 -13.91 11.00 -22.95
C PRO A 148 -14.26 10.84 -24.43
N ARG A 149 -14.42 11.95 -25.17
CA ARG A 149 -14.65 11.92 -26.63
C ARG A 149 -13.44 11.40 -27.39
N LEU A 150 -12.24 11.81 -26.99
CA LEU A 150 -11.00 11.35 -27.59
C LEU A 150 -10.76 9.88 -27.24
N ALA A 151 -11.00 9.48 -25.99
CA ALA A 151 -10.92 8.08 -25.57
C ALA A 151 -11.89 7.18 -26.38
N ALA A 152 -13.14 7.64 -26.59
CA ALA A 152 -14.10 6.93 -27.42
C ALA A 152 -13.61 6.80 -28.87
N GLN A 153 -13.11 7.89 -29.47
CA GLN A 153 -12.56 7.89 -30.83
C GLN A 153 -11.33 6.99 -30.98
N VAL A 154 -10.43 6.99 -30.00
CA VAL A 154 -9.27 6.09 -29.99
C VAL A 154 -9.72 4.63 -29.89
N THR A 155 -10.74 4.35 -29.08
CA THR A 155 -11.28 2.99 -28.91
C THR A 155 -11.94 2.49 -30.19
N THR A 156 -12.73 3.32 -30.88
CA THR A 156 -13.36 2.91 -32.15
C THR A 156 -12.34 2.65 -33.25
N VAL A 157 -11.31 3.51 -33.37
CA VAL A 157 -10.18 3.29 -34.31
C VAL A 157 -9.39 2.03 -33.93
N ALA A 158 -9.20 1.79 -32.63
CA ALA A 158 -8.49 0.60 -32.15
C ALA A 158 -9.25 -0.71 -32.44
N LEU A 159 -10.57 -0.71 -32.30
CA LEU A 159 -11.40 -1.88 -32.61
C LEU A 159 -11.42 -2.22 -34.10
N ALA A 160 -11.31 -1.21 -34.96
CA ALA A 160 -11.31 -1.39 -36.42
C ALA A 160 -9.93 -1.75 -37.01
N SER A 161 -8.84 -1.43 -36.31
CA SER A 161 -7.49 -1.60 -36.85
C SER A 161 -6.97 -3.04 -36.67
N PRO A 162 -6.38 -3.66 -37.70
CA PRO A 162 -5.79 -5.00 -37.60
C PRO A 162 -4.50 -5.03 -36.76
N TRP A 163 -3.88 -3.87 -36.52
CA TRP A 163 -2.63 -3.75 -35.77
C TRP A 163 -2.81 -3.75 -34.25
N THR A 164 -4.04 -3.66 -33.75
CA THR A 164 -4.26 -3.56 -32.31
C THR A 164 -3.99 -4.84 -31.56
N ALA A 165 -4.41 -6.00 -32.08
CA ALA A 165 -4.08 -7.29 -31.48
C ALA A 165 -2.55 -7.52 -31.34
N PRO A 166 -1.71 -7.35 -32.40
CA PRO A 166 -0.27 -7.50 -32.25
C PRO A 166 0.37 -6.45 -31.34
N LEU A 167 -0.12 -5.20 -31.36
CA LEU A 167 0.35 -4.16 -30.41
C LEU A 167 0.03 -4.51 -28.95
N LEU A 168 -1.13 -5.09 -28.67
CA LEU A 168 -1.50 -5.56 -27.34
C LEU A 168 -0.61 -6.71 -26.88
N PHE A 169 -0.30 -7.67 -27.75
CA PHE A 169 0.67 -8.74 -27.43
C PHE A 169 2.06 -8.19 -27.15
N LEU A 170 2.53 -7.21 -27.95
CA LEU A 170 3.81 -6.55 -27.71
C LEU A 170 3.82 -5.79 -26.38
N CYS A 171 2.74 -5.08 -26.06
CA CYS A 171 2.56 -4.40 -24.78
C CYS A 171 2.62 -5.40 -23.61
N ALA A 172 1.91 -6.52 -23.70
CA ALA A 172 1.94 -7.56 -22.68
C ALA A 172 3.34 -8.20 -22.54
N ALA A 173 4.04 -8.46 -23.64
CA ALA A 173 5.40 -8.98 -23.60
C ALA A 173 6.37 -7.99 -22.92
N LEU A 174 6.23 -6.70 -23.18
CA LEU A 174 6.99 -5.65 -22.49
C LEU A 174 6.64 -5.59 -21.01
N LEU A 175 5.37 -5.72 -20.63
CA LEU A 175 4.93 -5.78 -19.23
C LEU A 175 5.49 -7.01 -18.50
N ILE A 176 5.46 -8.19 -19.12
CA ILE A 176 6.04 -9.42 -18.57
C ILE A 176 7.55 -9.25 -18.39
N ARG A 177 8.27 -8.73 -19.40
CA ARG A 177 9.71 -8.46 -19.30
C ARG A 177 9.99 -7.46 -18.18
N TYR A 178 9.19 -6.40 -18.07
CA TYR A 178 9.32 -5.40 -17.01
C TYR A 178 9.08 -5.98 -15.60
N ALA A 179 8.13 -6.92 -15.47
CA ALA A 179 7.83 -7.61 -14.22
C ALA A 179 8.89 -8.64 -13.83
N LEU A 180 9.33 -9.49 -14.76
CA LEU A 180 10.18 -10.66 -14.49
C LEU A 180 11.68 -10.38 -14.57
N ALA A 181 12.15 -9.51 -15.49
CA ALA A 181 13.58 -9.23 -15.64
C ALA A 181 14.32 -8.88 -14.35
N PRO A 182 13.76 -8.08 -13.42
CA PRO A 182 14.44 -7.78 -12.16
C PRO A 182 14.40 -8.94 -11.16
N LEU A 183 13.36 -9.78 -11.17
CA LEU A 183 13.27 -10.96 -10.29
C LEU A 183 14.27 -12.06 -10.69
N LEU A 184 14.68 -12.07 -11.96
CA LEU A 184 15.60 -13.06 -12.52
C LEU A 184 17.08 -12.62 -12.47
N ARG A 185 17.36 -11.40 -12.00
CA ARG A 185 18.71 -10.87 -11.86
C ARG A 185 19.14 -10.92 -10.40
N ILE A 186 20.26 -11.59 -10.14
CA ILE A 186 20.95 -11.54 -8.85
C ILE A 186 21.68 -10.18 -8.81
N GLN A 187 21.36 -9.34 -7.84
CA GLN A 187 22.03 -8.05 -7.60
C GLN A 187 22.45 -7.99 -6.15
N ASP A 188 23.66 -7.50 -5.90
CA ASP A 188 24.09 -7.15 -4.55
C ASP A 188 23.30 -5.92 -4.08
N VAL A 189 22.75 -6.03 -2.89
CA VAL A 189 21.75 -5.10 -2.36
C VAL A 189 22.42 -4.10 -1.43
N GLU A 190 22.14 -2.80 -1.62
CA GLU A 190 22.43 -1.79 -0.61
C GLU A 190 21.46 -1.96 0.57
N THR A 191 22.01 -2.23 1.76
CA THR A 191 21.25 -2.34 3.00
C THR A 191 20.53 -1.02 3.34
N PRO A 192 19.22 -1.05 3.64
CA PRO A 192 18.49 0.16 4.01
C PRO A 192 19.03 0.76 5.31
N THR A 193 18.98 2.09 5.44
CA THR A 193 19.52 2.84 6.58
C THR A 193 18.74 2.58 7.88
N SER A 194 17.44 2.28 7.81
CA SER A 194 16.63 1.91 8.98
C SER A 194 15.35 1.13 8.58
N PRO A 195 15.01 0.00 9.21
CA PRO A 195 13.77 -0.73 8.90
C PRO A 195 12.46 0.00 9.30
N LEU A 196 12.53 1.02 10.17
CA LEU A 196 11.40 1.87 10.58
C LEU A 196 11.17 3.07 9.65
N GLU A 197 12.08 3.32 8.71
CA GLU A 197 12.10 4.41 7.72
C GLU A 197 10.92 4.39 6.70
N ASN A 198 10.01 3.41 6.80
CA ASN A 198 9.01 3.15 5.78
C ASN A 198 7.91 4.22 5.65
N ALA A 199 7.88 5.23 6.52
CA ALA A 199 6.94 6.36 6.46
C ALA A 199 7.16 7.33 5.28
N SER A 200 8.12 7.06 4.38
CA SER A 200 8.37 7.87 3.17
C SER A 200 7.39 7.57 2.03
N ILE A 201 6.96 8.63 1.35
CA ILE A 201 6.04 8.60 0.21
C ILE A 201 6.67 7.74 -0.90
N GLY A 202 5.94 6.72 -1.35
CA GLY A 202 6.35 5.86 -2.46
C GLY A 202 6.90 4.47 -2.08
N ARG A 203 6.91 4.10 -0.79
CA ARG A 203 7.24 2.73 -0.32
C ARG A 203 6.03 1.84 -0.01
N ASN A 204 4.81 2.33 -0.20
CA ASN A 204 3.57 1.57 0.04
C ASN A 204 3.45 0.25 -0.76
N SER A 205 4.25 0.05 -1.82
CA SER A 205 4.27 -1.17 -2.63
C SER A 205 5.44 -2.12 -2.34
N GLN A 206 6.31 -1.82 -1.36
CA GLN A 206 7.33 -2.75 -0.88
C GLN A 206 6.69 -3.78 0.07
N SER A 207 6.03 -4.76 -0.54
CA SER A 207 5.67 -6.01 0.12
C SER A 207 6.94 -6.71 0.60
N ALA A 208 7.12 -6.73 1.92
CA ALA A 208 7.60 -7.78 2.82
C ALA A 208 8.76 -8.75 2.43
N LEU A 209 9.05 -9.03 1.16
CA LEU A 209 9.96 -10.08 0.69
C LEU A 209 11.12 -9.57 -0.17
N ASP A 210 11.09 -8.29 -0.56
CA ASP A 210 12.02 -7.74 -1.53
C ASP A 210 13.16 -6.98 -0.81
N ASP A 211 14.32 -7.63 -0.67
CA ASP A 211 15.62 -6.96 -0.55
C ASP A 211 16.05 -6.34 -1.89
N THR A 212 15.24 -6.41 -2.95
CA THR A 212 15.64 -5.81 -4.23
C THR A 212 15.60 -4.27 -4.14
N PRO A 213 16.72 -3.56 -4.38
CA PRO A 213 16.69 -2.11 -4.48
C PRO A 213 15.80 -1.73 -5.67
N SER A 214 14.83 -0.86 -5.44
CA SER A 214 14.13 -0.22 -6.55
C SER A 214 15.17 0.59 -7.33
N ARG A 215 15.32 0.37 -8.64
CA ARG A 215 15.97 1.37 -9.51
C ARG A 215 15.18 2.67 -9.39
N ARG A 216 15.61 3.54 -8.47
CA ARG A 216 15.03 4.86 -8.25
C ARG A 216 15.37 5.68 -9.49
N GLY A 217 14.35 6.13 -10.23
CA GLY A 217 14.54 7.17 -11.25
C GLY A 217 15.28 8.37 -10.64
N ALA A 218 15.99 9.15 -11.46
CA ALA A 218 16.84 10.25 -10.99
C ALA A 218 16.12 11.17 -9.98
N TRP A 219 14.85 11.49 -10.26
CA TRP A 219 13.98 12.25 -9.35
C TRP A 219 13.80 11.61 -7.96
N ASN A 220 13.56 10.31 -7.88
CA ASN A 220 13.38 9.63 -6.59
C ASN A 220 14.70 9.47 -5.82
N ARG A 221 15.83 9.37 -6.52
CA ARG A 221 17.16 9.39 -5.89
C ARG A 221 17.43 10.75 -5.29
N TRP A 222 17.24 11.80 -6.08
CA TRP A 222 17.39 13.18 -5.64
C TRP A 222 16.48 13.51 -4.44
N LEU A 223 15.21 13.13 -4.47
CA LEU A 223 14.32 13.28 -3.33
C LEU A 223 14.81 12.50 -2.11
N GLY A 224 15.24 11.24 -2.28
CA GLY A 224 15.80 10.43 -1.21
C GLY A 224 17.00 11.10 -0.55
N GLU A 225 17.97 11.55 -1.34
CA GLU A 225 19.14 12.28 -0.85
C GLU A 225 18.74 13.56 -0.09
N LEU A 226 17.71 14.28 -0.53
CA LEU A 226 17.26 15.50 0.14
C LEU A 226 16.66 15.20 1.51
N PHE A 227 15.88 14.12 1.60
CA PHE A 227 15.36 13.57 2.86
C PHE A 227 16.50 13.09 3.78
N ASP A 228 17.51 12.41 3.24
CA ASP A 228 18.65 11.89 4.00
C ASP A 228 19.56 13.00 4.53
N ARG A 229 19.82 14.04 3.72
CA ARG A 229 20.55 15.25 4.16
C ARG A 229 19.80 15.96 5.30
N ALA A 230 18.47 16.05 5.23
CA ALA A 230 17.67 16.63 6.30
C ALA A 230 17.75 15.77 7.58
N ALA A 231 17.67 14.44 7.45
CA ALA A 231 17.83 13.49 8.55
C ALA A 231 19.20 13.60 9.23
N GLN A 232 20.27 13.61 8.43
CA GLN A 232 21.65 13.71 8.93
C GLN A 232 21.88 15.02 9.68
N ARG A 233 21.47 16.17 9.12
CA ARG A 233 21.57 17.47 9.81
C ARG A 233 20.81 17.49 11.14
N ALA A 234 19.63 16.86 11.18
CA ALA A 234 18.85 16.79 12.41
C ALA A 234 19.52 15.91 13.47
N LEU A 235 20.14 14.80 13.06
CA LEU A 235 20.91 13.92 13.94
C LEU A 235 22.15 14.62 14.48
N GLU A 236 22.96 15.25 13.61
CA GLU A 236 24.16 16.01 14.00
C GLU A 236 23.84 17.11 15.00
N ARG A 237 22.77 17.89 14.77
CA ARG A 237 22.31 18.91 15.73
C ARG A 237 21.94 18.28 17.08
N SER A 238 21.19 17.19 17.08
CA SER A 238 20.82 16.51 18.33
C SER A 238 22.02 15.92 19.08
N LEU A 239 23.03 15.41 18.35
CA LEU A 239 24.28 14.93 18.90
C LEU A 239 25.10 16.06 19.50
N GLN A 240 25.22 17.19 18.82
CA GLN A 240 25.90 18.38 19.34
C GLN A 240 25.24 18.90 20.61
N THR A 241 23.90 19.04 20.62
CA THR A 241 23.17 19.48 21.81
C THR A 241 23.33 18.50 22.96
N TYR A 242 23.29 17.20 22.71
CA TYR A 242 23.48 16.18 23.75
C TYR A 242 24.92 16.18 24.31
N ARG A 243 25.93 16.36 23.45
CA ARG A 243 27.33 16.49 23.89
C ARG A 243 27.55 17.72 24.77
N GLN A 244 26.88 18.83 24.47
CA GLN A 244 26.96 20.06 25.27
C GLN A 244 26.19 19.95 26.59
N ARG A 245 25.01 19.33 26.57
CA ARG A 245 24.12 19.19 27.75
C ARG A 245 23.51 17.79 27.79
N PRO A 246 24.21 16.81 28.38
CA PRO A 246 23.69 15.46 28.49
C PRO A 246 22.45 15.47 29.38
N SER A 247 21.30 15.10 28.81
CA SER A 247 20.01 15.06 29.50
C SER A 247 19.20 13.87 29.02
N ALA A 248 18.28 13.39 29.87
CA ALA A 248 17.36 12.31 29.50
C ALA A 248 16.51 12.67 28.26
N ALA A 249 16.09 13.94 28.15
CA ALA A 249 15.38 14.46 26.98
C ALA A 249 16.25 14.46 25.72
N GLY A 250 17.53 14.83 25.83
CA GLY A 250 18.49 14.78 24.72
C GLY A 250 18.79 13.34 24.28
N ARG A 251 18.90 12.40 25.22
CA ARG A 251 19.05 10.97 24.93
C ARG A 251 17.83 10.41 24.20
N LEU A 252 16.64 10.73 24.67
CA LEU A 252 15.39 10.34 24.00
C LEU A 252 15.28 10.94 22.60
N ALA A 253 15.71 12.20 22.42
CA ALA A 253 15.76 12.84 21.10
C ALA A 253 16.71 12.12 20.14
N LEU A 254 17.88 11.66 20.61
CA LEU A 254 18.81 10.86 19.81
C LEU A 254 18.23 9.51 19.41
N VAL A 255 17.67 8.78 20.37
CA VAL A 255 16.98 7.50 20.11
C VAL A 255 15.87 7.69 19.09
N ARG A 256 15.07 8.74 19.22
CA ARG A 256 14.03 9.10 18.25
C ARG A 256 14.61 9.35 16.85
N ARG A 257 15.72 10.07 16.74
CA ARG A 257 16.36 10.38 15.45
C ARG A 257 16.99 9.16 14.79
N LEU A 258 17.46 8.19 15.58
CA LEU A 258 17.96 6.91 15.08
C LEU A 258 16.82 5.98 14.63
N LEU A 259 15.73 5.92 15.40
CA LEU A 259 14.56 5.09 15.07
C LEU A 259 13.74 5.67 13.91
N LEU A 260 13.54 6.99 13.88
CA LEU A 260 12.68 7.71 12.94
C LEU A 260 13.44 8.88 12.28
N PRO A 261 14.42 8.59 11.41
CA PRO A 261 15.30 9.61 10.82
C PRO A 261 14.54 10.70 10.02
N HIS A 262 13.47 10.31 9.31
CA HIS A 262 12.67 11.22 8.47
C HIS A 262 11.44 11.82 9.17
N ASP A 263 11.26 11.60 10.48
CA ASP A 263 10.24 12.30 11.28
C ASP A 263 10.89 13.44 12.06
N ASN A 264 11.57 14.30 11.31
CA ASN A 264 12.09 15.57 11.75
C ASN A 264 11.26 16.71 11.13
N PRO A 265 11.23 17.91 11.73
CA PRO A 265 10.35 18.98 11.26
C PRO A 265 10.63 19.37 9.80
N GLN A 266 11.90 19.29 9.35
CA GLN A 266 12.30 19.60 7.98
C GLN A 266 11.76 18.58 6.97
N ALA A 267 11.86 17.29 7.28
CA ALA A 267 11.38 16.19 6.48
C ALA A 267 9.84 16.12 6.48
N ILE A 268 9.19 16.44 7.61
CA ILE A 268 7.73 16.57 7.67
C ILE A 268 7.27 17.71 6.76
N ALA A 269 7.91 18.88 6.83
CA ALA A 269 7.60 20.01 5.96
C ALA A 269 7.80 19.65 4.48
N LEU A 270 8.93 19.04 4.13
CA LEU A 270 9.21 18.57 2.77
C LEU A 270 8.15 17.57 2.27
N ARG A 271 7.76 16.62 3.14
CA ARG A 271 6.72 15.63 2.85
C ARG A 271 5.36 16.31 2.61
N LEU A 272 5.01 17.28 3.45
CA LEU A 272 3.79 18.07 3.29
C LEU A 272 3.77 18.84 1.97
N VAL A 273 4.87 19.53 1.61
CA VAL A 273 5.00 20.28 0.35
C VAL A 273 4.88 19.34 -0.85
N LEU A 274 5.54 18.19 -0.82
CA LEU A 274 5.52 17.24 -1.94
C LEU A 274 4.12 16.65 -2.15
N VAL A 275 3.44 16.24 -1.08
CA VAL A 275 2.05 15.75 -1.18
C VAL A 275 1.12 16.87 -1.60
N ALA A 276 1.28 18.07 -1.05
CA ALA A 276 0.46 19.22 -1.43
C ALA A 276 0.59 19.53 -2.92
N GLY A 277 1.81 19.55 -3.46
CA GLY A 277 2.04 19.72 -4.89
C GLY A 277 1.40 18.61 -5.72
N MET A 278 1.55 17.34 -5.31
CA MET A 278 0.95 16.21 -6.04
C MET A 278 -0.58 16.24 -6.00
N VAL A 279 -1.17 16.58 -4.85
CA VAL A 279 -2.63 16.73 -4.69
C VAL A 279 -3.15 17.93 -5.49
N ALA A 280 -2.43 19.06 -5.50
CA ALA A 280 -2.80 20.23 -6.29
C ALA A 280 -2.77 19.93 -7.80
N ILE A 281 -1.73 19.24 -8.28
CA ILE A 281 -1.64 18.80 -9.69
C ILE A 281 -2.79 17.85 -10.02
N TYR A 282 -3.07 16.87 -9.14
CA TYR A 282 -4.19 15.95 -9.32
C TYR A 282 -5.53 16.69 -9.37
N PHE A 283 -5.75 17.65 -8.47
CA PHE A 283 -6.97 18.44 -8.42
C PHE A 283 -7.15 19.29 -9.68
N LEU A 284 -6.10 19.97 -10.14
CA LEU A 284 -6.12 20.80 -11.35
C LEU A 284 -6.33 19.96 -12.62
N ALA A 285 -5.66 18.81 -12.73
CA ALA A 285 -5.73 17.96 -13.91
C ALA A 285 -7.05 17.17 -14.02
N VAL A 286 -7.61 16.73 -12.89
CA VAL A 286 -8.71 15.74 -12.87
C VAL A 286 -10.01 16.33 -12.32
N MET A 287 -9.92 17.15 -11.28
CA MET A 287 -11.07 17.45 -10.41
C MET A 287 -11.78 18.76 -10.71
N HIS A 288 -11.26 19.61 -11.60
CA HIS A 288 -11.92 20.89 -11.93
C HIS A 288 -13.32 20.73 -12.56
N ARG A 289 -13.71 19.53 -13.03
CA ARG A 289 -15.00 19.27 -13.69
C ARG A 289 -15.99 18.40 -12.90
N GLN A 290 -15.55 17.72 -11.84
CA GLN A 290 -16.43 16.86 -11.04
C GLN A 290 -16.75 17.57 -9.72
N HIS A 291 -18.04 17.86 -9.47
CA HIS A 291 -18.51 18.40 -8.18
C HIS A 291 -18.30 17.33 -7.10
N PHE A 292 -17.13 17.35 -6.47
CA PHE A 292 -16.81 16.42 -5.40
C PHE A 292 -17.30 16.96 -4.07
N ASP A 293 -17.88 16.06 -3.27
CA ASP A 293 -18.19 16.37 -1.88
C ASP A 293 -16.87 16.57 -1.12
N ALA A 294 -16.67 17.78 -0.61
CA ALA A 294 -15.49 18.15 0.16
C ALA A 294 -15.30 17.23 1.38
N ALA A 295 -16.39 16.69 1.95
CA ALA A 295 -16.34 15.78 3.09
C ALA A 295 -15.50 14.51 2.79
N VAL A 296 -15.54 14.02 1.55
CA VAL A 296 -14.76 12.86 1.08
C VAL A 296 -13.25 13.12 1.19
N ILE A 297 -12.81 14.35 0.96
CA ILE A 297 -11.39 14.72 0.97
C ILE A 297 -10.80 14.60 2.39
N GLY A 298 -11.55 15.01 3.41
CA GLY A 298 -11.12 14.85 4.80
C GLY A 298 -11.04 13.38 5.23
N ALA A 299 -11.94 12.52 4.72
CA ALA A 299 -11.86 11.08 4.94
C ALA A 299 -10.56 10.49 4.33
N TYR A 300 -10.23 10.85 3.09
CA TYR A 300 -8.99 10.44 2.45
C TYR A 300 -7.74 10.98 3.16
N ALA A 301 -7.80 12.22 3.69
CA ALA A 301 -6.71 12.78 4.48
C ALA A 301 -6.42 11.91 5.73
N VAL A 302 -7.46 11.50 6.45
CA VAL A 302 -7.34 10.58 7.61
C VAL A 302 -6.79 9.21 7.16
N LEU A 303 -7.24 8.65 6.05
CA LEU A 303 -6.67 7.39 5.53
C LEU A 303 -5.18 7.47 5.20
N LEU A 304 -4.77 8.55 4.51
CA LEU A 304 -3.38 8.79 4.15
C LEU A 304 -2.50 8.91 5.40
N THR A 305 -3.03 9.45 6.50
CA THR A 305 -2.28 9.51 7.75
C THR A 305 -2.22 8.18 8.47
N MET A 306 -3.29 7.39 8.43
CA MET A 306 -3.30 6.05 9.03
C MET A 306 -2.41 5.03 8.32
N ALA A 307 -2.18 5.18 7.01
CA ALA A 307 -1.35 4.26 6.23
C ALA A 307 0.10 4.08 6.73
N ARG A 308 0.57 4.96 7.64
CA ARG A 308 1.90 4.95 8.27
C ARG A 308 2.05 3.84 9.31
N PHE A 309 1.04 3.63 10.15
CA PHE A 309 1.14 2.74 11.31
C PHE A 309 1.31 1.26 10.94
N PRO A 310 0.68 0.73 9.88
CA PRO A 310 0.95 -0.62 9.40
C PRO A 310 2.40 -0.84 8.96
N GLN A 311 3.09 0.21 8.53
CA GLN A 311 4.49 0.14 8.16
C GLN A 311 5.38 0.15 9.40
N LEU A 312 4.99 0.90 10.43
CA LEU A 312 5.68 0.89 11.72
C LEU A 312 5.69 -0.48 12.37
N GLY A 313 4.53 -1.13 12.47
CA GLY A 313 4.44 -2.49 13.04
C GLY A 313 5.30 -3.51 12.28
N ARG A 314 5.47 -3.33 10.96
CA ARG A 314 6.40 -4.13 10.14
C ARG A 314 7.86 -3.77 10.40
N GLY A 315 8.19 -2.47 10.50
CA GLY A 315 9.54 -2.01 10.78
C GLY A 315 10.04 -2.42 12.16
N MET A 316 9.19 -2.42 13.19
CA MET A 316 9.57 -2.88 14.52
C MET A 316 9.96 -4.36 14.56
N LEU A 317 9.30 -5.23 13.78
CA LEU A 317 9.71 -6.63 13.68
C LEU A 317 11.09 -6.80 13.04
N ARG A 318 11.40 -5.96 12.05
CA ARG A 318 12.67 -6.02 11.31
C ARG A 318 13.83 -5.43 12.09
N MET A 319 13.54 -4.43 12.93
CA MET A 319 14.52 -3.84 13.81
C MET A 319 14.91 -4.73 14.98
N ARG A 320 14.25 -5.87 15.23
CA ARG A 320 14.55 -6.72 16.41
C ARG A 320 16.04 -7.03 16.62
N PRO A 321 16.85 -7.35 15.59
CA PRO A 321 18.29 -7.48 15.75
C PRO A 321 18.98 -6.16 16.12
N ASN A 322 18.68 -5.06 15.43
CA ASN A 322 19.26 -3.73 15.70
C ASN A 322 18.78 -3.11 17.03
N LEU A 323 17.62 -3.55 17.54
CA LEU A 323 17.11 -3.19 18.86
C LEU A 323 17.97 -3.83 19.95
N ALA A 324 18.67 -4.93 19.69
CA ALA A 324 19.65 -5.47 20.62
C ALA A 324 20.85 -4.52 20.76
N ASP A 325 21.38 -4.02 19.64
CA ASP A 325 22.46 -3.01 19.65
C ASP A 325 22.02 -1.73 20.36
N LEU A 326 20.78 -1.28 20.10
CA LEU A 326 20.21 -0.12 20.79
C LEU A 326 20.01 -0.39 22.28
N TYR A 327 19.59 -1.60 22.67
CA TYR A 327 19.46 -2.02 24.07
C TYR A 327 20.81 -1.99 24.79
N LEU A 328 21.85 -2.56 24.18
CA LEU A 328 23.22 -2.54 24.70
C LEU A 328 23.78 -1.11 24.79
N THR A 329 23.52 -0.28 23.78
CA THR A 329 23.97 1.13 23.74
C THR A 329 23.26 1.99 24.78
N LEU A 330 21.97 1.75 25.01
CA LEU A 330 21.19 2.50 26.01
C LEU A 330 21.47 2.05 27.44
N ALA A 331 21.94 0.81 27.63
CA ALA A 331 22.20 0.18 28.92
C ALA A 331 21.10 0.50 29.97
N PRO A 332 19.83 0.22 29.68
CA PRO A 332 18.72 0.57 30.56
C PRO A 332 18.79 -0.24 31.86
N ALA A 333 18.45 0.37 33.00
CA ALA A 333 18.53 -0.30 34.30
C ALA A 333 17.49 -1.42 34.42
N THR A 334 16.37 -1.30 33.71
CA THR A 334 15.31 -2.33 33.68
C THR A 334 14.76 -2.57 32.28
N ARG A 335 14.17 -3.76 32.06
CA ARG A 335 13.45 -4.08 30.82
C ARG A 335 12.28 -3.12 30.56
N GLY A 336 11.56 -2.73 31.61
CA GLY A 336 10.45 -1.79 31.51
C GLY A 336 10.90 -0.39 31.09
N GLU A 337 12.07 0.06 31.55
CA GLU A 337 12.65 1.34 31.14
C GLU A 337 12.98 1.38 29.65
N TYR A 338 13.54 0.30 29.10
CA TYR A 338 13.76 0.18 27.66
C TYR A 338 12.45 0.28 26.86
N GLN A 339 11.45 -0.51 27.25
CA GLN A 339 10.15 -0.50 26.56
C GLN A 339 9.45 0.85 26.69
N LYS A 340 9.61 1.54 27.82
CA LYS A 340 9.10 2.89 28.03
C LYS A 340 9.79 3.89 27.10
N ILE A 341 11.12 3.86 26.97
CA ILE A 341 11.86 4.73 26.04
C ILE A 341 11.39 4.50 24.59
N MET A 342 11.13 3.25 24.19
CA MET A 342 10.58 2.95 22.87
C MET A 342 9.17 3.52 22.69
N VAL A 343 8.28 3.31 23.65
CA VAL A 343 6.92 3.87 23.60
C VAL A 343 6.94 5.40 23.54
N ASP A 344 7.77 6.04 24.36
CA ASP A 344 7.92 7.50 24.41
C ASP A 344 8.55 8.06 23.14
N ALA A 345 9.35 7.27 22.41
CA ALA A 345 9.85 7.64 21.10
C ALA A 345 8.73 7.59 20.04
N LEU A 346 7.90 6.56 20.09
CA LEU A 346 6.87 6.29 19.08
C LEU A 346 5.61 7.14 19.22
N ILE A 347 5.25 7.58 20.43
CA ILE A 347 4.04 8.38 20.66
C ILE A 347 4.03 9.70 19.88
N LEU A 348 5.20 10.24 19.52
CA LEU A 348 5.35 11.44 18.70
C LEU A 348 4.70 11.30 17.30
N LEU A 349 4.50 10.07 16.82
CA LEU A 349 3.83 9.83 15.54
C LEU A 349 2.36 10.23 15.55
N VAL A 350 1.71 10.25 16.72
CA VAL A 350 0.31 10.67 16.86
C VAL A 350 0.14 12.16 16.51
N PRO A 351 0.80 13.12 17.19
CA PRO A 351 0.65 14.53 16.84
C PRO A 351 1.14 14.85 15.42
N VAL A 352 2.18 14.17 14.94
CA VAL A 352 2.63 14.32 13.53
C VAL A 352 1.53 13.87 12.56
N SER A 353 0.84 12.77 12.86
CA SER A 353 -0.28 12.27 12.05
C SER A 353 -1.48 13.20 12.06
N VAL A 354 -1.82 13.76 13.22
CA VAL A 354 -2.89 14.77 13.34
C VAL A 354 -2.56 16.03 12.53
N LEU A 355 -1.35 16.59 12.69
CA LEU A 355 -0.92 17.79 11.96
C LEU A 355 -0.98 17.59 10.45
N THR A 356 -0.52 16.45 9.97
CA THR A 356 -0.60 16.13 8.53
C THR A 356 -2.03 15.90 8.05
N ALA A 357 -2.91 15.31 8.86
CA ALA A 357 -4.32 15.13 8.50
C ALA A 357 -5.00 16.48 8.36
N LEU A 358 -4.74 17.39 9.31
CA LEU A 358 -5.23 18.77 9.28
C LEU A 358 -4.70 19.53 8.07
N ALA A 359 -3.40 19.45 7.77
CA ALA A 359 -2.80 20.11 6.61
C ALA A 359 -3.43 19.64 5.29
N TYR A 360 -3.65 18.33 5.13
CA TYR A 360 -4.28 17.79 3.93
C TYR A 360 -5.79 18.09 3.85
N THR A 361 -6.48 18.09 4.98
CA THR A 361 -7.90 18.46 5.04
C THR A 361 -8.08 19.94 4.72
N LEU A 362 -7.20 20.82 5.23
CA LEU A 362 -7.20 22.24 4.93
C LEU A 362 -6.96 22.48 3.43
N LEU A 363 -5.90 21.89 2.87
CA LEU A 363 -5.60 21.98 1.44
C LEU A 363 -6.80 21.50 0.60
N GLY A 364 -7.39 20.37 0.96
CA GLY A 364 -8.58 19.83 0.33
C GLY A 364 -9.78 20.75 0.39
N SER A 365 -10.03 21.35 1.55
CA SER A 365 -11.14 22.28 1.76
C SER A 365 -11.02 23.56 0.93
N VAL A 366 -9.80 24.07 0.77
CA VAL A 366 -9.51 25.26 -0.05
C VAL A 366 -9.69 24.94 -1.53
N LEU A 367 -9.14 23.82 -2.00
CA LEU A 367 -9.24 23.42 -3.40
C LEU A 367 -10.70 23.13 -3.81
N ALA A 368 -11.44 22.41 -2.96
CA ALA A 368 -12.83 22.02 -3.23
C ALA A 368 -13.88 23.06 -2.86
N HIS A 369 -13.49 24.25 -2.39
CA HIS A 369 -14.39 25.32 -1.96
C HIS A 369 -15.46 24.81 -0.97
N ALA A 370 -15.02 24.12 0.08
CA ALA A 370 -15.91 23.48 1.04
C ALA A 370 -16.84 24.51 1.73
N ALA A 371 -18.13 24.17 1.84
CA ALA A 371 -19.10 25.03 2.53
C ALA A 371 -18.85 25.14 4.05
N GLU A 372 -18.35 24.07 4.67
CA GLU A 372 -18.13 23.98 6.13
C GLU A 372 -16.71 23.48 6.48
N PRO A 373 -15.65 24.25 6.19
CA PRO A 373 -14.26 23.80 6.38
C PRO A 373 -13.94 23.51 7.85
N LEU A 374 -14.52 24.27 8.79
CA LEU A 374 -14.29 24.09 10.23
C LEU A 374 -14.81 22.73 10.73
N ARG A 375 -15.97 22.29 10.24
CA ARG A 375 -16.56 20.99 10.58
C ARG A 375 -15.65 19.84 10.14
N MET A 376 -15.11 19.94 8.92
CA MET A 376 -14.16 18.97 8.39
C MET A 376 -12.87 18.92 9.21
N LEU A 377 -12.30 20.07 9.55
CA LEU A 377 -11.06 20.16 10.34
C LEU A 377 -11.23 19.59 11.75
N LEU A 378 -12.34 19.90 12.43
CA LEU A 378 -12.63 19.36 13.76
C LEU A 378 -12.84 17.85 13.74
N THR A 379 -13.63 17.36 12.77
CA THR A 379 -13.84 15.92 12.59
C THR A 379 -12.50 15.21 12.31
N ALA A 380 -11.69 15.75 11.40
CA ALA A 380 -10.38 15.21 11.07
C ALA A 380 -9.43 15.22 12.28
N ALA A 381 -9.41 16.29 13.09
CA ALA A 381 -8.57 16.37 14.28
C ALA A 381 -8.90 15.26 15.30
N ILE A 382 -10.18 15.12 15.65
CA ILE A 382 -10.66 14.18 16.66
C ILE A 382 -10.45 12.74 16.20
N VAL A 383 -10.86 12.44 14.96
CA VAL A 383 -10.75 11.09 14.38
C VAL A 383 -9.29 10.72 14.11
N ALA A 384 -8.47 11.62 13.57
CA ALA A 384 -7.05 11.33 13.37
C ALA A 384 -6.32 11.08 14.70
N THR A 385 -6.67 11.79 15.77
CA THR A 385 -6.06 11.60 17.09
C THR A 385 -6.40 10.22 17.65
N SER A 386 -7.69 9.90 17.75
CA SER A 386 -8.16 8.62 18.27
C SER A 386 -7.68 7.44 17.41
N ALA A 387 -7.82 7.52 16.09
CA ALA A 387 -7.42 6.46 15.18
C ALA A 387 -5.89 6.25 15.18
N SER A 388 -5.09 7.32 15.30
CA SER A 388 -3.62 7.20 15.43
C SER A 388 -3.21 6.50 16.73
N LEU A 389 -3.89 6.80 17.85
CA LEU A 389 -3.64 6.12 19.13
C LEU A 389 -3.98 4.62 19.06
N VAL A 390 -5.16 4.28 18.52
CA VAL A 390 -5.57 2.88 18.34
C VAL A 390 -4.62 2.16 17.38
N ALA A 391 -4.28 2.77 16.24
CA ALA A 391 -3.37 2.15 15.28
C ALA A 391 -1.98 1.93 15.88
N LEU A 392 -1.44 2.90 16.62
CA LEU A 392 -0.15 2.74 17.28
C LEU A 392 -0.21 1.62 18.33
N ALA A 393 -1.23 1.60 19.18
CA ALA A 393 -1.46 0.56 20.20
C ALA A 393 -1.51 -0.84 19.59
N VAL A 394 -2.31 -0.99 18.54
CA VAL A 394 -2.54 -2.26 17.87
C VAL A 394 -1.29 -2.72 17.11
N HIS A 395 -0.51 -1.82 16.51
CA HIS A 395 0.75 -2.21 15.86
C HIS A 395 1.91 -2.45 16.82
N LEU A 396 1.82 -1.96 18.05
CA LEU A 396 2.78 -2.22 19.11
C LEU A 396 2.66 -3.66 19.66
N ILE A 397 1.42 -4.18 19.77
CA ILE A 397 1.08 -5.42 20.47
C ILE A 397 0.51 -6.50 19.57
N GLY A 398 0.08 -6.10 18.37
CA GLY A 398 -0.67 -6.92 17.44
C GLY A 398 0.06 -8.17 16.99
N PRO A 399 -0.69 -9.08 16.33
CA PRO A 399 -0.22 -10.38 15.91
C PRO A 399 1.03 -10.27 15.06
N GLU A 400 1.95 -11.22 15.21
CA GLU A 400 3.19 -11.27 14.43
C GLU A 400 2.92 -11.75 12.99
N GLY A 401 1.89 -12.59 12.80
CA GLY A 401 1.50 -13.14 11.50
C GLY A 401 0.96 -12.11 10.50
N SER A 402 1.31 -12.30 9.23
CA SER A 402 0.91 -11.43 8.11
C SER A 402 -0.61 -11.32 7.92
N PHE A 403 -1.33 -12.43 8.06
CA PHE A 403 -2.79 -12.48 7.95
C PHE A 403 -3.48 -11.68 9.06
N GLY A 404 -3.09 -11.92 10.32
CA GLY A 404 -3.66 -11.22 11.48
C GLY A 404 -3.46 -9.70 11.39
N ARG A 405 -2.29 -9.25 10.94
CA ARG A 405 -2.02 -7.82 10.67
C ARG A 405 -2.87 -7.27 9.54
N GLY A 406 -3.05 -8.03 8.47
CA GLY A 406 -3.91 -7.65 7.34
C GLY A 406 -5.36 -7.42 7.79
N ALA A 407 -5.94 -8.37 8.53
CA ALA A 407 -7.29 -8.25 9.06
C ALA A 407 -7.45 -7.03 9.98
N ILE A 408 -6.50 -6.84 10.89
CA ILE A 408 -6.48 -5.69 11.78
C ILE A 408 -6.38 -4.36 11.03
N ASN A 409 -5.55 -4.28 9.99
CA ASN A 409 -5.46 -3.07 9.17
C ASN A 409 -6.80 -2.74 8.51
N LEU A 410 -7.53 -3.75 8.02
CA LEU A 410 -8.86 -3.54 7.45
C LEU A 410 -9.82 -3.00 8.51
N VAL A 411 -9.85 -3.61 9.71
CA VAL A 411 -10.69 -3.13 10.82
C VAL A 411 -10.35 -1.69 11.19
N LEU A 412 -9.07 -1.34 11.28
CA LEU A 412 -8.62 0.03 11.58
C LEU A 412 -9.06 1.02 10.50
N ILE A 413 -8.87 0.67 9.22
CA ILE A 413 -9.24 1.51 8.07
C ILE A 413 -10.76 1.73 8.03
N PHE A 414 -11.55 0.65 8.07
CA PHE A 414 -13.01 0.76 8.04
C PHE A 414 -13.57 1.45 9.28
N GLY A 415 -13.02 1.15 10.46
CA GLY A 415 -13.40 1.80 11.71
C GLY A 415 -13.13 3.30 11.71
N ALA A 416 -11.96 3.73 11.22
CA ALA A 416 -11.65 5.15 11.10
C ALA A 416 -12.55 5.87 10.08
N MET A 417 -12.88 5.21 8.96
CA MET A 417 -13.83 5.76 7.99
C MET A 417 -15.25 5.86 8.54
N ALA A 418 -15.75 4.81 9.18
CA ALA A 418 -17.06 4.85 9.82
C ALA A 418 -17.14 5.96 10.88
N THR A 419 -16.07 6.13 11.67
CA THR A 419 -15.99 7.18 12.70
C THR A 419 -15.90 8.57 12.07
N TYR A 420 -15.17 8.75 10.96
CA TYR A 420 -15.13 10.02 10.25
C TYR A 420 -16.49 10.41 9.68
N TRP A 421 -17.15 9.50 8.96
CA TRP A 421 -18.46 9.77 8.37
C TRP A 421 -19.55 9.98 9.43
N GLY A 422 -19.57 9.11 10.44
CA GLY A 422 -20.49 9.23 11.58
C GLY A 422 -20.24 10.50 12.38
N GLY A 423 -18.97 10.85 12.62
CA GLY A 423 -18.59 12.08 13.30
C GLY A 423 -18.94 13.33 12.50
N TYR A 424 -18.66 13.33 11.20
CA TYR A 424 -19.04 14.41 10.31
C TYR A 424 -20.55 14.62 10.35
N TRP A 425 -21.36 13.57 10.21
CA TRP A 425 -22.81 13.63 10.34
C TRP A 425 -23.27 14.15 11.71
N LEU A 426 -22.70 13.63 12.80
CA LEU A 426 -23.03 14.01 14.17
C LEU A 426 -22.80 15.51 14.44
N LEU A 427 -21.69 16.07 13.93
CA LEU A 427 -21.40 17.50 14.04
C LEU A 427 -22.40 18.37 13.24
N GLY A 428 -22.97 17.83 12.17
CA GLY A 428 -24.05 18.52 11.44
C GLY A 428 -25.38 18.47 12.16
N ALA A 429 -25.69 17.35 12.80
CA ALA A 429 -26.97 17.15 13.49
C ALA A 429 -27.05 17.89 14.84
N LEU A 430 -25.96 17.90 15.62
CA LEU A 430 -25.92 18.47 16.97
C LEU A 430 -25.26 19.86 17.04
N GLY A 431 -24.78 20.37 15.90
CA GLY A 431 -23.93 21.55 15.82
C GLY A 431 -22.48 21.27 16.25
N LEU A 432 -21.58 22.20 15.92
CA LEU A 432 -20.12 22.01 16.04
C LEU A 432 -19.67 21.74 17.48
N ALA A 433 -20.17 22.48 18.47
CA ALA A 433 -19.70 22.38 19.85
C ALA A 433 -20.11 21.05 20.51
N TRP A 434 -21.41 20.75 20.51
CA TRP A 434 -21.95 19.53 21.13
C TRP A 434 -21.58 18.27 20.35
N GLY A 435 -21.59 18.34 19.02
CA GLY A 435 -21.13 17.25 18.17
C GLY A 435 -19.65 16.93 18.37
N ALA A 436 -18.77 17.95 18.44
CA ALA A 436 -17.35 17.75 18.70
C ALA A 436 -17.09 17.22 20.12
N LEU A 437 -17.84 17.68 21.12
CA LEU A 437 -17.74 17.18 22.49
C LEU A 437 -18.16 15.72 22.57
N ALA A 438 -19.31 15.36 22.00
CA ALA A 438 -19.79 13.97 21.98
C ALA A 438 -18.87 13.03 21.19
N LEU A 439 -18.41 13.46 20.00
CA LEU A 439 -17.46 12.69 19.21
C LEU A 439 -16.12 12.54 19.95
N GLY A 440 -15.62 13.63 20.52
CA GLY A 440 -14.36 13.67 21.26
C GLY A 440 -14.38 12.75 22.48
N THR A 441 -15.42 12.84 23.31
CA THR A 441 -15.54 12.02 24.52
C THR A 441 -15.60 10.53 24.20
N VAL A 442 -16.30 10.12 23.16
CA VAL A 442 -16.37 8.70 22.77
C VAL A 442 -15.06 8.24 22.16
N THR A 443 -14.56 8.94 21.14
CA THR A 443 -13.45 8.46 20.32
C THR A 443 -12.09 8.63 20.99
N ILE A 444 -11.85 9.75 21.68
CA ILE A 444 -10.58 10.01 22.37
C ILE A 444 -10.48 9.16 23.63
N SER A 445 -11.57 8.99 24.39
CA SER A 445 -11.57 8.09 25.55
C SER A 445 -11.31 6.64 25.13
N PHE A 446 -11.93 6.19 24.03
CA PHE A 446 -11.65 4.87 23.47
C PHE A 446 -10.19 4.74 23.02
N GLY A 447 -9.69 5.68 22.21
CA GLY A 447 -8.32 5.65 21.71
C GLY A 447 -7.26 5.74 22.82
N GLY A 448 -7.49 6.59 23.81
CA GLY A 448 -6.65 6.73 24.99
C GLY A 448 -6.67 5.48 25.88
N GLY A 449 -7.84 4.87 26.09
CA GLY A 449 -7.99 3.63 26.85
C GLY A 449 -7.26 2.46 26.19
N VAL A 450 -7.44 2.28 24.87
CA VAL A 450 -6.72 1.27 24.09
C VAL A 450 -5.22 1.50 24.13
N TRP A 451 -4.77 2.75 23.98
CA TRP A 451 -3.35 3.11 24.06
C TRP A 451 -2.75 2.83 25.44
N TYR A 452 -3.42 3.21 26.53
CA TYR A 452 -2.93 3.00 27.88
C TYR A 452 -2.84 1.50 28.23
N ALA A 453 -3.88 0.74 27.88
CA ALA A 453 -3.89 -0.72 28.05
C ALA A 453 -2.74 -1.35 27.25
N ALA A 454 -2.53 -0.90 26.02
CA ALA A 454 -1.45 -1.38 25.18
C ALA A 454 -0.07 -1.03 25.76
N GLN A 455 0.18 0.24 26.09
CA GLN A 455 1.45 0.67 26.68
C GLN A 455 1.82 -0.18 27.91
N ARG A 456 0.86 -0.43 28.80
CA ARG A 456 1.07 -1.24 30.01
C ARG A 456 1.43 -2.68 29.68
N GLU A 457 0.72 -3.28 28.72
CA GLU A 457 0.97 -4.65 28.28
C GLU A 457 2.32 -4.79 27.56
N TYR A 458 2.68 -3.83 26.71
CA TYR A 458 3.96 -3.82 26.02
C TYR A 458 5.15 -3.68 26.98
N GLN A 459 5.03 -2.85 28.01
CA GLN A 459 6.06 -2.70 29.05
C GLN A 459 6.25 -3.97 29.90
N ARG A 460 5.22 -4.82 30.01
CA ARG A 460 5.29 -6.11 30.73
C ARG A 460 5.94 -7.22 29.90
N ARG A 461 5.91 -7.11 28.57
CA ARG A 461 6.46 -8.12 27.67
C ARG A 461 7.99 -8.09 27.66
N ALA A 462 8.59 -9.28 27.66
CA ALA A 462 10.02 -9.40 27.44
C ALA A 462 10.38 -8.83 26.05
N PRO A 463 11.45 -8.01 25.94
CA PRO A 463 11.91 -7.55 24.65
C PRO A 463 12.35 -8.77 23.81
N ARG A 464 11.84 -8.84 22.58
CA ARG A 464 12.20 -9.90 21.63
C ARG A 464 13.17 -9.32 20.61
N PHE A 465 14.35 -9.90 20.53
CA PHE A 465 15.40 -9.51 19.58
C PHE A 465 15.52 -10.48 18.39
N ASP A 466 14.84 -11.63 18.46
CA ASP A 466 14.87 -12.64 17.41
C ASP A 466 14.08 -12.21 16.17
N ALA A 467 14.62 -12.52 14.99
CA ALA A 467 13.92 -12.34 13.73
C ALA A 467 12.63 -13.19 13.71
N PRO A 468 11.51 -12.67 13.17
CA PRO A 468 10.29 -13.46 13.06
C PRO A 468 10.54 -14.72 12.23
N LEU A 469 10.29 -15.89 12.82
CA LEU A 469 10.29 -17.17 12.12
C LEU A 469 9.01 -17.27 11.27
N GLY A 470 9.05 -16.75 10.04
CA GLY A 470 8.08 -17.04 8.97
C GLY A 470 6.77 -16.25 8.99
#